data_AF-A0A6F9CN31-F1
#
_entry.id   AF-A0A6F9CN31-F1
#
_cell.length_a   1.000
_cell.length_b   1.000
_cell.length_c   1.000
_cell.angle_alpha   90.00
_cell.angle_beta   90.00
_cell.angle_gamma   90.00
#
_symmetry.space_group_name_H-M   'P 1'
#
loop_
_entity.id
_entity.type
_entity.pdbx_description
1 polymer ?
#
loop_
_entity_poly.entity_id
_entity_poly.type
_entity_poly.pdbx_seq_one_letter_code
_entity_poly.pdbx_strand_id
1 'polypeptide(L)'
;MVSALAVYHGAISKLECEDRLGKMGKDGAYLIRDSETIQAAMCLCVYRQKVTAPGVEEKLFKTLEELVQHYKHRGQGLAQHLRHLVKRKTLLQLTAPNVIDEEPDYESR
;
A
#
# COMPACT_ATOMS: atom_id res chain seq x y z
N MET A 1 12.90 -5.32 -9.17
CA MET A 1 12.01 -6.06 -8.24
C MET A 1 11.64 -5.13 -7.09
N VAL A 2 10.38 -5.13 -6.63
CA VAL A 2 9.99 -4.44 -5.39
C VAL A 2 10.14 -5.43 -4.24
N SER A 3 10.94 -5.08 -3.24
CA SER A 3 11.10 -5.87 -2.02
C SER A 3 9.85 -5.74 -1.14
N ALA A 4 9.39 -6.84 -0.53
CA ALA A 4 8.28 -6.81 0.42
C ALA A 4 8.58 -5.87 1.60
N LEU A 5 9.85 -5.70 1.98
CA LEU A 5 10.29 -4.76 3.02
C LEU A 5 9.98 -3.30 2.67
N ALA A 6 9.93 -2.93 1.38
CA ALA A 6 9.65 -1.56 0.96
C ALA A 6 8.19 -1.15 1.21
N VAL A 7 7.29 -2.13 1.28
CA VAL A 7 5.85 -1.96 1.52
C VAL A 7 5.41 -2.46 2.89
N TYR A 8 6.35 -2.96 3.71
CA TYR A 8 6.07 -3.45 5.05
C TYR A 8 6.13 -2.31 6.08
N HIS A 9 5.02 -2.12 6.79
CA HIS A 9 4.83 -1.01 7.72
C HIS A 9 4.93 -1.42 9.20
N GLY A 10 5.05 -2.72 9.50
CA GLY A 10 5.01 -3.24 10.87
C GLY A 10 3.60 -3.17 11.48
N ALA A 11 3.54 -3.04 12.80
CA ALA A 11 2.31 -2.99 13.59
C ALA A 11 1.59 -1.63 13.53
N ILE A 12 1.15 -1.22 12.34
CA ILE A 12 0.21 -0.10 12.18
C ILE A 12 -1.23 -0.58 12.35
N SER A 13 -2.11 0.28 12.88
CA SER A 13 -3.52 -0.05 13.06
C SER A 13 -4.27 -0.16 11.73
N LYS A 14 -5.44 -0.82 11.74
CA LYS A 14 -6.36 -0.83 10.59
C LYS A 14 -6.70 0.59 10.12
N LEU A 15 -7.03 1.48 11.07
CA LEU A 15 -7.40 2.86 10.76
C LEU A 15 -6.24 3.61 10.10
N GLU A 16 -5.02 3.48 10.64
CA GLU A 16 -3.84 4.12 10.07
C GLU A 16 -3.51 3.58 8.66
N CYS A 17 -3.72 2.28 8.45
CA CYS A 17 -3.59 1.65 7.13
C CYS A 17 -4.59 2.24 6.12
N GLU A 18 -5.87 2.34 6.50
CA GLU A 18 -6.92 2.93 5.67
C GLU A 18 -6.61 4.39 5.33
N ASP A 19 -6.17 5.18 6.31
CA ASP A 19 -5.76 6.58 6.10
C ASP A 19 -4.59 6.71 5.10
N ARG A 20 -3.55 5.88 5.24
CA ARG A 20 -2.38 5.90 4.34
C ARG A 20 -2.76 5.54 2.92
N LEU A 21 -3.61 4.53 2.75
CA LEU A 21 -4.12 4.10 1.45
C LEU A 21 -5.07 5.15 0.84
N GLY A 22 -5.97 5.70 1.64
CA GLY A 22 -6.93 6.74 1.25
C GLY A 22 -6.27 8.04 0.84
N LYS A 23 -5.22 8.48 1.56
CA LYS A 23 -4.39 9.63 1.19
C LYS A 23 -3.75 9.47 -0.19
N MET A 24 -3.37 8.25 -0.57
CA MET A 24 -2.84 8.00 -1.91
C MET A 24 -3.96 7.94 -2.96
N GLY A 25 -5.14 7.42 -2.62
CA GLY A 25 -6.36 7.50 -3.42
C GLY A 25 -6.32 6.80 -4.78
N LYS A 26 -5.30 5.95 -5.03
CA LYS A 26 -5.10 5.26 -6.32
C LYS A 26 -5.51 3.80 -6.21
N ASP A 27 -6.44 3.35 -7.06
CA ASP A 27 -6.84 1.94 -7.10
C ASP A 27 -5.63 1.00 -7.23
N GLY A 28 -5.55 -0.02 -6.37
CA GLY A 28 -4.41 -0.93 -6.33
C GLY A 28 -3.21 -0.36 -5.58
N ALA A 29 -3.39 0.73 -4.84
CA ALA A 29 -2.50 1.09 -3.74
C ALA A 29 -2.40 -0.06 -2.76
N TYR A 30 -1.21 -0.39 -2.27
CA TYR A 30 -1.09 -1.46 -1.30
C TYR A 30 0.07 -1.26 -0.33
N LEU A 31 -0.07 -1.90 0.84
CA LEU A 31 0.95 -2.07 1.86
C LEU A 31 0.74 -3.38 2.61
N ILE A 32 1.77 -3.81 3.34
CA ILE A 32 1.74 -4.96 4.25
C ILE A 32 1.91 -4.45 5.68
N ARG A 33 1.10 -4.96 6.61
CA ARG A 33 1.19 -4.66 8.04
C ARG A 33 1.05 -5.93 8.87
N ASP A 34 1.35 -5.84 10.16
CA ASP A 34 1.04 -6.93 11.09
C ASP A 34 -0.47 -6.98 11.36
N SER A 35 -0.98 -8.18 11.58
CA SER A 35 -2.36 -8.41 11.99
C SER A 35 -2.56 -7.95 13.43
N GLU A 36 -3.66 -7.22 13.68
CA GLU A 36 -4.04 -6.79 15.03
C GLU A 36 -4.67 -7.92 15.86
N THR A 37 -5.18 -8.95 15.20
CA THR A 37 -6.00 -9.99 15.84
C THR A 37 -5.34 -11.37 15.87
N ILE A 38 -4.35 -11.62 15.01
CA ILE A 38 -3.69 -12.92 14.89
C ILE A 38 -2.19 -12.70 15.02
N GLN A 39 -1.59 -13.25 16.07
CA GLN A 39 -0.15 -13.17 16.30
C GLN A 39 0.63 -13.81 15.15
N ALA A 40 1.75 -13.18 14.78
CA ALA A 40 2.63 -13.58 13.66
C ALA A 40 1.96 -13.61 12.27
N ALA A 41 0.70 -13.20 12.14
CA ALA A 41 0.07 -13.01 10.84
C ALA A 41 0.30 -11.59 10.31
N MET A 42 0.32 -11.47 8.99
CA MET A 42 0.40 -10.20 8.28
C MET A 42 -0.84 -9.98 7.43
N CYS A 43 -1.20 -8.73 7.21
CA CYS A 43 -2.27 -8.31 6.34
C CYS A 43 -1.70 -7.61 5.09
N LEU A 44 -2.03 -8.13 3.90
CA LEU A 44 -1.91 -7.38 2.66
C LEU A 44 -3.17 -6.51 2.50
N CYS A 45 -2.99 -5.20 2.49
CA CYS A 45 -4.09 -4.25 2.37
C CYS A 45 -4.05 -3.58 1.00
N VAL A 46 -5.18 -3.51 0.30
CA VAL A 46 -5.28 -2.95 -1.06
C VAL A 46 -6.41 -1.93 -1.13
N TYR A 47 -6.11 -0.73 -1.64
CA TYR A 47 -7.10 0.32 -1.86
C TYR A 47 -7.92 0.06 -3.12
N ARG A 48 -9.23 0.27 -3.00
CA ARG A 48 -10.14 0.33 -4.14
C ARG A 48 -11.28 1.30 -3.84
N GLN A 49 -11.53 2.24 -4.75
CA GLN A 49 -12.55 3.28 -4.58
C GLN A 49 -13.99 2.74 -4.65
N LYS A 50 -14.23 1.69 -5.43
CA LYS A 50 -15.55 1.04 -5.56
C LYS A 50 -15.46 -0.43 -5.19
N VAL A 51 -16.22 -0.84 -4.17
CA VAL A 51 -16.20 -2.21 -3.67
C VAL A 51 -17.14 -3.08 -4.51
N THR A 52 -16.57 -3.88 -5.41
CA THR A 52 -17.27 -5.02 -6.03
C THR A 52 -16.27 -6.16 -6.21
N ALA A 53 -16.15 -7.05 -5.22
CA ALA A 53 -15.23 -8.18 -5.32
C ALA A 53 -15.91 -9.47 -4.83
N PRO A 54 -15.85 -10.56 -5.61
CA PRO A 54 -16.08 -11.90 -5.06
C PRO A 54 -14.98 -12.23 -4.03
N GLY A 55 -15.22 -13.25 -3.21
CA GLY A 55 -14.23 -13.75 -2.25
C GLY A 55 -12.93 -14.17 -2.94
N VAL A 56 -11.82 -14.10 -2.19
CA VAL A 56 -10.51 -14.60 -2.64
C VAL A 56 -10.41 -16.07 -2.25
N GLU A 57 -10.03 -16.95 -3.18
CA GLU A 57 -9.69 -18.34 -2.85
C GLU A 57 -8.41 -18.41 -2.02
N GLU A 58 -8.39 -19.31 -1.03
CA GLU A 58 -7.21 -19.52 -0.20
C GLU A 58 -6.05 -20.07 -1.04
N LYS A 59 -4.88 -19.44 -0.90
CA LYS A 59 -3.66 -19.84 -1.61
C LYS A 59 -2.44 -19.72 -0.73
N LEU A 60 -1.57 -20.72 -0.80
CA LEU A 60 -0.30 -20.75 -0.07
C LEU A 60 0.83 -20.22 -0.95
N PHE A 61 1.70 -19.41 -0.33
CA PHE A 61 2.92 -18.87 -0.93
C PHE A 61 4.09 -19.17 -0.01
N LYS A 62 5.28 -19.44 -0.57
CA LYS A 62 6.47 -19.72 0.25
C LYS A 62 7.09 -18.45 0.81
N THR A 63 6.95 -17.34 0.08
CA THR A 63 7.52 -16.04 0.44
C THR A 63 6.52 -14.90 0.21
N LEU A 64 6.75 -13.77 0.88
CA LEU A 64 5.98 -12.55 0.64
C LEU A 64 6.20 -12.01 -0.77
N GLU A 65 7.40 -12.18 -1.32
CA GLU A 65 7.75 -11.77 -2.67
C GLU A 65 6.90 -12.51 -3.70
N GLU A 66 6.73 -13.83 -3.55
CA GLU A 66 5.86 -14.63 -4.42
C GLU A 66 4.41 -14.16 -4.35
N LEU A 67 3.90 -13.92 -3.14
CA LEU A 67 2.55 -13.40 -2.91
C LEU A 67 2.36 -12.05 -3.62
N VAL A 68 3.27 -11.10 -3.41
CA VAL A 68 3.20 -9.77 -4.03
C VAL A 68 3.34 -9.87 -5.55
N GLN A 69 4.22 -10.73 -6.07
CA GLN A 69 4.36 -10.93 -7.51
C GLN A 69 3.10 -11.51 -8.13
N HIS A 70 2.47 -12.49 -7.48
CA HIS A 70 1.24 -13.12 -7.95
C HIS A 70 0.11 -12.09 -8.13
N TYR A 71 -0.14 -11.29 -7.10
CA TYR A 71 -1.26 -10.36 -7.08
C TYR A 71 -1.04 -9.06 -7.85
N LYS A 72 0.12 -8.87 -8.49
CA LYS A 72 0.35 -7.78 -9.45
C LYS A 72 -0.41 -7.93 -10.75
N HIS A 73 -0.90 -9.12 -11.06
CA HIS A 73 -1.66 -9.36 -12.28
C HIS A 73 -3.17 -9.33 -12.00
N ARG A 74 -3.96 -8.91 -13.00
CA ARG A 74 -5.43 -8.90 -12.92
C ARG A 74 -5.98 -10.33 -12.86
N GLY A 75 -7.20 -10.48 -12.32
CA GLY A 75 -7.91 -11.77 -12.37
C GLY A 75 -7.48 -12.78 -11.30
N GLN A 76 -6.61 -12.39 -10.36
CA GLN A 76 -6.10 -13.30 -9.32
C GLN A 76 -6.99 -13.35 -8.06
N GLY A 77 -8.28 -13.04 -8.15
CA GLY A 77 -9.21 -13.07 -7.02
C GLY A 77 -9.26 -11.80 -6.16
N LEU A 78 -8.24 -10.91 -6.21
CA LEU A 78 -8.34 -9.62 -5.52
C LEU A 78 -9.32 -8.66 -6.21
N ALA A 79 -9.95 -7.83 -5.40
CA ALA A 79 -10.74 -6.68 -5.83
C ALA A 79 -9.98 -5.79 -6.83
N GLN A 80 -8.67 -5.61 -6.63
CA GLN A 80 -7.79 -4.88 -7.52
C GLN A 80 -6.38 -5.45 -7.42
N HIS A 81 -5.71 -5.59 -8.56
CA HIS A 81 -4.31 -6.02 -8.62
C HIS A 81 -3.37 -4.96 -8.05
N LEU A 82 -2.24 -5.40 -7.52
CA LEU A 82 -1.24 -4.55 -6.89
C LEU A 82 -0.55 -3.66 -7.95
N ARG A 83 -0.71 -2.35 -7.83
CA ARG A 83 -0.16 -1.38 -8.80
C ARG A 83 0.79 -0.38 -8.17
N HIS A 84 0.41 0.17 -7.03
CA HIS A 84 1.06 1.34 -6.47
C HIS A 84 1.51 1.02 -5.04
N LEU A 85 2.81 0.87 -4.86
CA LEU A 85 3.39 0.63 -3.55
C LEU A 85 3.24 1.89 -2.67
N VAL A 86 2.80 1.73 -1.43
CA VAL A 86 2.90 2.76 -0.40
C VAL A 86 4.17 2.48 0.39
N LYS A 87 5.13 3.41 0.35
CA LYS A 87 6.39 3.27 1.09
C LYS A 87 6.22 3.67 2.55
N ARG A 88 6.91 2.97 3.43
CA ARG A 88 7.12 3.43 4.80
C ARG A 88 8.03 4.67 4.79
N LYS A 89 7.59 5.76 5.40
CA LYS A 89 8.49 6.88 5.74
C LYS A 89 9.43 6.38 6.84
N THR A 90 10.70 6.16 6.52
CA THR A 90 11.75 5.93 7.51
C THR A 90 12.07 7.24 8.24
N LEU A 91 12.55 7.18 9.48
CA LEU A 91 12.95 8.36 10.27
C LEU A 91 13.93 9.28 9.50
N LEU A 92 14.76 8.71 8.63
CA LEU A 92 15.67 9.44 7.74
C LEU A 92 14.98 10.28 6.65
N GLN A 93 13.70 10.05 6.35
CA GLN A 93 12.91 10.85 5.40
C GLN A 93 12.08 11.94 6.11
N LEU A 94 12.00 11.93 7.44
CA LEU A 94 11.32 12.99 8.21
C LEU A 94 12.22 14.23 8.43
N THR A 95 13.52 14.13 8.10
CA THR A 95 14.49 15.23 8.18
C THR A 95 14.66 16.02 6.89
N ALA A 96 13.92 15.70 5.83
CA ALA A 96 13.84 16.57 4.66
C ALA A 96 12.69 17.56 4.91
N PRO A 97 12.94 18.87 5.08
CA PRO A 97 11.86 19.84 5.15
C PRO A 97 11.01 19.71 3.89
N ASN A 98 9.69 19.72 4.06
CA ASN A 98 8.73 19.77 2.96
C ASN A 98 9.10 20.95 2.06
N VAL A 99 9.72 20.68 0.91
CA VAL A 99 9.75 21.64 -0.19
C VAL A 99 8.32 21.63 -0.74
N ILE A 100 7.53 22.58 -0.23
CA ILE A 100 6.31 23.01 -0.90
C ILE A 100 6.82 23.66 -2.18
N ASP A 101 6.64 22.97 -3.30
CA ASP A 101 6.84 23.53 -4.63
C ASP A 101 5.68 24.52 -4.85
N GLU A 102 5.83 25.75 -4.38
CA GLU A 102 5.03 26.86 -4.88
C GLU A 102 5.66 27.29 -6.22
N GLU A 103 5.07 26.81 -7.32
CA GLU A 103 5.34 27.35 -8.65
C GLU A 103 4.73 28.77 -8.79
N PRO A 104 5.35 29.65 -9.60
CA PRO A 104 5.18 31.09 -9.52
C PRO A 104 3.96 31.57 -10.30
N ASP A 105 3.19 32.51 -9.73
CA ASP A 105 2.18 33.23 -10.52
C ASP A 105 2.87 34.30 -11.37
N TYR A 106 2.67 34.16 -12.67
CA TYR A 106 3.22 34.96 -13.75
C TYR A 106 2.26 36.11 -14.08
N GLU A 107 2.83 37.30 -14.29
CA GLU A 107 2.19 38.54 -14.78
C GLU A 107 1.20 39.29 -13.87
N SER A 108 1.59 40.51 -13.47
CA SER A 108 0.87 41.72 -13.89
C SER A 108 1.58 43.02 -13.48
N ARG A 109 2.12 43.71 -14.50
CA ARG A 109 2.44 45.15 -14.61
C ARG A 109 3.42 45.81 -13.63
#